data_AF-A0A819LG49-F1
#
_entry.id   AF-A0A819LG49-F1
#
_cell.length_a   1.000
_cell.length_b   1.000
_cell.length_c   1.000
_cell.angle_alpha   90.00
_cell.angle_beta   90.00
_cell.angle_gamma   90.00
#
_symmetry.space_group_name_H-M   'P 1'
#
loop_
_entity.id
_entity.type
_entity.pdbx_description
1 polymer ?
#
loop_
_entity_poly.entity_id
_entity_poly.type
_entity_poly.pdbx_seq_one_letter_code
_entity_poly.pdbx_strand_id
1 'polypeptide(L)'
;MSELRFDVVSSAGQTYELVPGGKEVPITASNFKDYCTKYREYRLNEFHRQIEFICQGFYSVVPFYYLSLFTADELEEAVCGKGLIDVELLKRNTFYGEPYNQDSPHILRFWTVLNEMFNEEKKKSFIAFVWGRSTLPSCDQDFTSHFCINPYYASSNEVDKQLP
;
A
#
# COMPACT_ATOMS: atom_id res chain seq x y z
N MET A 1 0.22 -35.00 -19.18
CA MET A 1 -0.65 -33.85 -18.83
C MET A 1 -1.76 -34.40 -17.97
N SER A 2 -1.88 -33.93 -16.72
CA SER A 2 -3.01 -34.28 -15.85
C SER A 2 -4.30 -33.79 -16.49
N GLU A 3 -5.29 -34.66 -16.61
CA GLU A 3 -6.62 -34.32 -17.10
C GLU A 3 -7.28 -33.38 -16.09
N LEU A 4 -7.60 -32.15 -16.50
CA LEU A 4 -8.23 -31.18 -15.60
C LEU A 4 -9.68 -31.61 -15.34
N ARG A 5 -10.10 -31.53 -14.07
CA ARG A 5 -11.43 -31.88 -13.59
C ARG A 5 -12.06 -30.69 -12.87
N PHE A 6 -13.34 -30.77 -12.53
CA PHE A 6 -14.04 -29.74 -11.76
C PHE A 6 -13.68 -29.81 -10.26
N ASP A 7 -12.39 -29.84 -9.96
CA ASP A 7 -11.84 -29.74 -8.62
C ASP A 7 -10.73 -28.68 -8.56
N VAL A 8 -10.37 -28.31 -7.34
CA VAL A 8 -9.32 -27.34 -7.05
C VAL A 8 -8.59 -27.73 -5.77
N VAL A 9 -7.28 -27.55 -5.75
CA VAL A 9 -6.48 -27.67 -4.53
C VAL A 9 -6.49 -26.32 -3.82
N SER A 10 -7.00 -26.31 -2.59
CA SER A 10 -6.97 -25.15 -1.71
C SER A 10 -5.54 -24.73 -1.36
N SER A 11 -5.41 -23.53 -0.84
CA SER A 11 -4.17 -22.97 -0.27
C SER A 11 -3.67 -23.78 0.94
N ALA A 12 -4.53 -24.61 1.55
CA ALA A 12 -4.15 -25.56 2.61
C ALA A 12 -3.77 -26.95 2.05
N GLY A 13 -3.71 -27.13 0.73
CA GLY A 13 -3.38 -28.41 0.08
C GLY A 13 -4.51 -29.43 0.02
N GLN A 14 -5.73 -29.05 0.41
CA GLN A 14 -6.91 -29.93 0.37
C GLN A 14 -7.68 -29.78 -0.95
N THR A 15 -8.12 -30.89 -1.54
CA THR A 15 -8.90 -30.88 -2.79
C THR A 15 -10.40 -30.67 -2.53
N TYR A 16 -10.99 -29.68 -3.20
CA TYR A 16 -12.41 -29.36 -3.17
C TYR A 16 -13.04 -29.55 -4.54
N GLU A 17 -14.27 -30.06 -4.57
CA GLU A 17 -15.05 -30.16 -5.80
C GLU A 17 -15.77 -28.84 -6.05
N LEU A 18 -15.63 -28.30 -7.26
CA LEU A 18 -16.26 -27.04 -7.67
C LEU A 18 -17.75 -27.20 -7.97
N VAL A 19 -18.15 -28.43 -8.30
CA VAL A 19 -19.54 -28.88 -8.48
C VAL A 19 -19.68 -30.25 -7.82
N PRO A 20 -20.90 -30.69 -7.45
CA PRO A 20 -21.11 -32.03 -6.89
C PRO A 20 -20.56 -33.13 -7.82
N GLY A 21 -19.64 -33.95 -7.32
CA GLY A 21 -18.98 -35.00 -8.12
C GLY A 21 -17.96 -34.47 -9.12
N GLY A 22 -17.50 -33.23 -8.97
CA GLY A 22 -16.62 -32.54 -9.91
C GLY A 22 -15.29 -33.25 -10.19
N LYS A 23 -14.81 -34.10 -9.27
CA LYS A 23 -13.65 -34.97 -9.49
C LYS A 23 -13.82 -35.93 -10.65
N GLU A 24 -15.05 -36.32 -10.98
CA GLU A 24 -15.34 -37.24 -12.09
C GLU A 24 -15.73 -36.53 -13.38
N VAL A 25 -15.81 -35.19 -13.35
CA VAL A 25 -16.21 -34.38 -14.51
C VAL A 25 -14.95 -33.84 -15.21
N PRO A 26 -14.55 -34.40 -16.37
CA PRO A 26 -13.43 -33.86 -17.13
C PRO A 26 -13.81 -32.51 -17.75
N ILE A 27 -12.83 -31.62 -17.81
CA ILE A 27 -12.97 -30.36 -18.51
C ILE A 27 -12.87 -30.58 -20.03
N THR A 28 -13.83 -30.02 -20.74
CA THR A 28 -13.96 -30.04 -22.21
C THR A 28 -14.11 -28.61 -22.71
N ALA A 29 -13.94 -28.38 -24.02
CA ALA A 29 -14.09 -27.05 -24.60
C ALA A 29 -15.47 -26.41 -24.36
N SER A 30 -16.53 -27.23 -24.24
CA SER A 30 -17.89 -26.75 -24.01
C SER A 30 -18.16 -26.35 -22.56
N ASN A 31 -17.52 -26.99 -21.58
CA ASN A 31 -17.73 -26.72 -20.15
C ASN A 31 -16.62 -25.86 -19.52
N PHE A 32 -15.55 -25.55 -20.25
CA PHE A 32 -14.41 -24.77 -19.77
C PHE A 32 -14.81 -23.41 -19.15
N LYS A 33 -15.76 -22.71 -19.76
CA LYS A 33 -16.23 -21.41 -19.25
C LYS A 33 -16.92 -21.53 -17.89
N ASP A 34 -17.68 -22.59 -17.68
CA ASP A 34 -18.34 -22.88 -16.39
C ASP A 34 -17.29 -23.22 -15.34
N TYR A 35 -16.31 -24.07 -15.67
CA TYR A 35 -15.16 -24.32 -14.81
C TYR A 35 -14.46 -23.03 -14.39
N CYS A 36 -14.11 -22.14 -15.33
CA CYS A 36 -13.46 -20.87 -15.00
C CYS A 36 -14.29 -20.02 -14.04
N THR A 37 -15.61 -20.00 -14.23
CA THR A 37 -16.54 -19.26 -13.36
C THR A 37 -16.54 -19.85 -11.96
N LYS A 38 -16.71 -21.17 -11.83
CA LYS A 38 -16.71 -21.87 -10.53
C LYS A 38 -15.37 -21.82 -9.82
N TYR A 39 -14.28 -21.95 -10.56
CA TYR A 39 -12.93 -21.80 -10.04
C TYR A 39 -12.73 -20.40 -9.45
N ARG A 40 -13.14 -19.34 -10.18
CA ARG A 40 -13.07 -17.96 -9.68
C ARG A 40 -13.94 -17.75 -8.45
N GLU A 41 -15.17 -18.25 -8.45
CA GLU A 41 -16.07 -18.19 -7.29
C GLU A 41 -15.43 -18.84 -6.05
N TYR A 42 -14.85 -20.03 -6.21
CA TYR A 42 -14.14 -20.70 -5.13
C TYR A 42 -12.96 -19.86 -4.63
N ARG A 43 -12.07 -19.39 -5.52
CA ARG A 43 -10.86 -18.65 -5.13
C ARG A 43 -11.17 -17.33 -4.43
N LEU A 44 -12.27 -16.66 -4.78
CA LEU A 44 -12.71 -15.43 -4.10
C LEU A 44 -13.30 -15.70 -2.71
N ASN A 45 -13.86 -16.89 -2.47
CA ASN A 45 -14.53 -17.24 -1.21
C ASN A 45 -13.72 -18.20 -0.33
N GLU A 46 -12.53 -18.61 -0.76
CA GLU A 46 -11.70 -19.59 -0.05
C GLU A 46 -11.39 -19.19 1.40
N PHE A 47 -11.28 -17.90 1.67
CA PHE A 47 -11.00 -17.33 2.99
C PHE A 47 -12.21 -16.62 3.60
N HIS A 48 -13.43 -16.94 3.16
CA HIS A 48 -14.64 -16.21 3.56
C HIS A 48 -14.78 -16.08 5.08
N ARG A 49 -14.57 -17.17 5.82
CA ARG A 49 -14.63 -17.17 7.29
C ARG A 49 -13.62 -16.23 7.94
N GLN A 50 -12.38 -16.20 7.44
CA GLN A 50 -11.33 -15.32 7.94
C GLN A 50 -11.65 -13.86 7.63
N ILE A 51 -12.15 -13.60 6.42
CA ILE A 51 -12.60 -12.27 5.99
C ILE A 51 -13.76 -11.78 6.86
N GLU A 52 -14.73 -12.62 7.20
CA GLU A 52 -15.84 -12.26 8.09
C GLU A 52 -15.34 -11.76 9.46
N PHE A 53 -14.36 -12.42 10.08
CA PHE A 53 -13.80 -11.97 11.35
C PHE A 53 -13.03 -10.65 11.22
N ILE A 54 -12.28 -10.47 10.12
CA ILE A 54 -11.61 -9.19 9.83
C ILE A 54 -12.66 -8.08 9.67
N CYS A 55 -13.72 -8.33 8.92
CA CYS A 55 -14.83 -7.39 8.74
C CYS A 55 -15.50 -7.05 10.07
N GLN A 56 -15.78 -8.04 10.93
CA GLN A 56 -16.35 -7.80 12.25
C GLN A 56 -15.46 -6.89 13.11
N GLY A 57 -14.14 -7.14 13.12
CA GLY A 57 -13.18 -6.27 13.81
C GLY A 57 -13.20 -4.86 13.26
N PHE A 58 -13.20 -4.71 11.94
CA PHE A 58 -13.24 -3.40 11.30
C PHE A 58 -14.55 -2.64 11.58
N TYR A 59 -15.69 -3.33 11.55
CA TYR A 59 -17.02 -2.77 11.83
C TYR A 59 -17.20 -2.31 13.27
N SER A 60 -16.39 -2.83 14.21
CA SER A 60 -16.39 -2.38 15.60
C SER A 60 -15.80 -0.97 15.77
N VAL A 61 -14.97 -0.52 14.82
CA VAL A 61 -14.33 0.79 14.82
C VAL A 61 -15.02 1.74 13.85
N VAL A 62 -15.30 1.27 12.63
CA VAL A 62 -15.91 2.06 11.55
C VAL A 62 -17.23 1.39 11.14
N PRO A 63 -18.39 2.01 11.36
CA PRO A 63 -19.67 1.43 10.97
C PRO A 63 -19.75 1.09 9.48
N PHE A 64 -20.32 -0.08 9.17
CA PHE A 64 -20.39 -0.62 7.80
C PHE A 64 -20.99 0.34 6.76
N TYR A 65 -22.00 1.12 7.15
CA TYR A 65 -22.68 2.02 6.22
C TYR A 65 -21.75 3.10 5.65
N TYR A 66 -20.72 3.53 6.40
CA TYR A 66 -19.72 4.46 5.86
C TYR A 66 -18.83 3.79 4.82
N LEU A 67 -18.48 2.53 5.04
CA LEU A 67 -17.63 1.77 4.12
C LEU A 67 -18.33 1.53 2.78
N SER A 68 -19.66 1.36 2.79
CA SER A 68 -20.44 1.23 1.56
C SER A 68 -20.47 2.49 0.69
N LEU A 69 -19.97 3.62 1.17
CA LEU A 69 -19.81 4.85 0.39
C LEU A 69 -18.54 4.85 -0.48
N PHE A 70 -17.57 3.99 -0.16
CA PHE A 70 -16.29 3.91 -0.87
C PHE A 70 -16.32 2.79 -1.92
N THR A 71 -15.65 3.03 -3.04
CA THR A 71 -15.16 1.97 -3.90
C THR A 71 -13.98 1.23 -3.25
N ALA A 72 -13.61 0.07 -3.79
CA ALA A 72 -12.46 -0.68 -3.28
C ALA A 72 -11.16 0.14 -3.31
N ASP A 73 -10.94 0.88 -4.40
CA ASP A 73 -9.74 1.71 -4.60
C ASP A 73 -9.70 2.90 -3.64
N GLU A 74 -10.85 3.57 -3.41
CA GLU A 74 -10.90 4.68 -2.46
C GLU A 74 -10.73 4.22 -1.01
N LEU A 75 -11.25 3.03 -0.66
CA LEU A 75 -11.03 2.45 0.67
C LEU A 75 -9.57 2.08 0.88
N GLU A 76 -8.91 1.52 -0.15
CA GLU A 76 -7.47 1.26 -0.13
C GLU A 76 -6.69 2.56 0.08
N GLU A 77 -6.97 3.61 -0.69
CA GLU A 77 -6.29 4.90 -0.55
C GLU A 77 -6.52 5.53 0.83
N ALA A 78 -7.74 5.41 1.39
CA ALA A 78 -8.05 5.95 2.70
C ALA A 78 -7.30 5.22 3.85
N VAL A 79 -7.10 3.91 3.72
CA VAL A 79 -6.44 3.09 4.77
C VAL A 79 -4.93 3.06 4.59
N CYS A 80 -4.46 2.83 3.37
CA CYS A 80 -3.04 2.65 3.05
C CYS A 80 -2.35 3.97 2.70
N GLY A 81 -3.10 5.03 2.39
CA GLY A 81 -2.59 6.27 1.82
C GLY A 81 -2.33 6.13 0.32
N LYS A 82 -2.02 7.26 -0.34
CA LYS A 82 -1.71 7.27 -1.77
C LYS A 82 -0.49 6.41 -2.10
N GLY A 83 -0.62 5.64 -3.18
CA GLY A 83 0.45 4.76 -3.65
C GLY A 83 1.67 5.48 -4.23
N LEU A 84 1.55 6.77 -4.55
CA LEU A 84 2.59 7.61 -5.14
C LEU A 84 2.98 8.73 -4.18
N ILE A 85 4.28 9.02 -4.13
CA ILE A 85 4.81 10.11 -3.29
C ILE A 85 4.79 11.42 -4.07
N ASP A 86 3.92 12.35 -3.64
CA ASP A 86 3.90 13.72 -4.16
C ASP A 86 5.06 14.53 -3.58
N VAL A 87 6.15 14.62 -4.36
CA VAL A 87 7.37 15.32 -3.98
C VAL A 87 7.14 16.83 -3.90
N GLU A 88 6.24 17.40 -4.69
CA GLU A 88 5.95 18.84 -4.65
C GLU A 88 5.15 19.20 -3.40
N LEU A 89 4.20 18.35 -2.99
CA LEU A 89 3.51 18.50 -1.71
C LEU A 89 4.49 18.44 -0.54
N LEU A 90 5.41 17.46 -0.55
CA LEU A 90 6.45 17.35 0.48
C LEU A 90 7.33 18.61 0.51
N LYS A 91 7.79 19.07 -0.65
CA LYS A 91 8.64 20.25 -0.80
C LYS A 91 8.00 21.51 -0.24
N ARG A 92 6.72 21.75 -0.55
CA ARG A 92 5.97 22.91 -0.02
C ARG A 92 5.81 22.87 1.50
N ASN A 93 5.76 21.68 2.09
CA ASN A 93 5.63 21.48 3.53
C ASN A 93 6.97 21.23 4.24
N THR A 94 8.10 21.54 3.58
CA THR A 94 9.44 21.39 4.14
C THR A 94 9.97 22.70 4.72
N PHE A 95 10.49 22.67 5.94
CA PHE A 95 11.26 23.79 6.51
C PHE A 95 12.75 23.64 6.24
N TYR A 96 13.39 24.75 5.89
CA TYR A 96 14.83 24.81 5.70
C TYR A 96 15.45 25.53 6.89
N GLY A 97 16.33 24.84 7.61
CA GLY A 97 17.10 25.45 8.69
C GLY A 97 18.08 26.47 8.14
N GLU A 98 18.20 27.64 8.78
CA GLU A 98 19.17 28.66 8.38
C GLU A 98 20.59 28.06 8.35
N PRO A 99 21.43 28.38 7.33
CA PRO A 99 21.26 29.43 6.33
C PRO A 99 20.59 28.96 5.02
N TYR A 100 20.03 27.75 4.99
CA TYR A 100 19.43 27.22 3.76
C TYR A 100 18.07 27.86 3.48
N ASN A 101 17.74 27.92 2.19
CA ASN A 101 16.44 28.27 1.66
C ASN A 101 16.13 27.41 0.42
N GLN A 102 14.92 27.53 -0.12
CA GLN A 102 14.46 26.75 -1.27
C GLN A 102 15.36 26.89 -2.52
N ASP A 103 16.06 28.02 -2.67
CA ASP A 103 16.91 28.35 -3.82
C ASP A 103 18.37 27.95 -3.62
N SER A 104 18.71 27.41 -2.43
CA SER A 104 20.07 27.00 -2.11
C SER A 104 20.51 25.84 -3.03
N PRO A 105 21.72 25.87 -3.62
CA PRO A 105 22.14 24.87 -4.61
C PRO A 105 22.02 23.41 -4.13
N HIS A 106 22.28 23.16 -2.85
CA HIS A 106 22.16 21.83 -2.25
C HIS A 106 20.70 21.37 -2.10
N ILE A 107 19.79 22.30 -1.77
CA ILE A 107 18.34 22.03 -1.67
C ILE A 107 17.76 21.74 -3.04
N LEU A 108 18.11 22.53 -4.05
CA LEU A 108 17.68 22.29 -5.44
C LEU A 108 18.13 20.89 -5.91
N ARG A 109 19.40 20.53 -5.70
CA ARG A 109 19.92 19.20 -6.04
C ARG A 109 19.22 18.08 -5.29
N PHE A 110 18.94 18.27 -4.00
CA PHE A 110 18.21 17.29 -3.20
C PHE A 110 16.85 16.97 -3.83
N TRP A 111 16.07 18.00 -4.19
CA TRP A 111 14.77 17.80 -4.83
C TRP A 111 14.87 17.21 -6.23
N THR A 112 15.86 17.64 -7.03
CA THR A 112 16.13 17.03 -8.35
C THR A 112 16.39 15.52 -8.21
N VAL A 113 17.26 15.12 -7.28
CA VAL A 113 17.55 13.69 -7.06
C VAL A 113 16.31 12.93 -6.59
N LEU A 114 15.57 13.48 -5.62
CA LEU A 114 14.38 12.82 -5.07
C LEU A 114 13.25 12.69 -6.11
N ASN A 115 13.10 13.66 -7.01
CA ASN A 115 12.03 13.65 -8.01
C ASN A 115 12.42 12.85 -9.26
N GLU A 116 13.63 13.03 -9.78
CA GLU A 116 14.04 12.51 -11.10
C GLU A 116 14.81 11.19 -11.01
N MET A 117 15.58 10.96 -9.94
CA MET A 117 16.45 9.78 -9.85
C MET A 117 15.86 8.65 -9.00
N PHE A 118 14.91 8.95 -8.12
CA PHE A 118 14.29 7.95 -7.26
C PHE A 118 13.03 7.39 -7.93
N ASN A 119 12.92 6.06 -7.96
CA ASN A 119 11.65 5.41 -8.26
C ASN A 119 10.73 5.46 -7.03
N GLU A 120 9.47 5.08 -7.18
CA GLU A 120 8.47 5.18 -6.10
C GLU A 120 8.85 4.36 -4.86
N GLU A 121 9.48 3.19 -5.00
CA GLU A 121 9.98 2.40 -3.88
C GLU A 121 11.05 3.13 -3.07
N LYS A 122 12.01 3.78 -3.75
CA LYS A 122 13.03 4.59 -3.09
C LYS A 122 12.44 5.84 -2.46
N LYS A 123 11.45 6.48 -3.08
CA LYS A 123 10.74 7.61 -2.48
C LYS A 123 10.03 7.19 -1.20
N LYS A 124 9.26 6.09 -1.21
CA LYS A 124 8.62 5.52 -0.01
C LYS A 124 9.64 5.18 1.08
N SER A 125 10.77 4.58 0.70
CA SER A 125 11.85 4.26 1.64
C SER A 125 12.44 5.53 2.26
N PHE A 126 12.60 6.59 1.47
CA PHE A 126 13.03 7.89 1.97
C PHE A 126 12.01 8.49 2.96
N ILE A 127 10.71 8.48 2.64
CA ILE A 127 9.67 8.95 3.56
C ILE A 127 9.67 8.12 4.86
N ALA A 128 9.80 6.81 4.77
CA ALA A 128 9.90 5.93 5.93
C ALA A 128 11.13 6.25 6.80
N PHE A 129 12.26 6.59 6.17
CA PHE A 129 13.46 7.00 6.87
C PHE A 129 13.30 8.33 7.61
N VAL A 130 12.72 9.35 6.97
CA VAL A 130 12.62 10.71 7.56
C VAL A 130 11.42 10.90 8.47
N TRP A 131 10.34 10.14 8.29
CA TRP A 131 9.06 10.33 8.98
C TRP A 131 8.55 9.10 9.73
N GLY A 132 9.21 7.94 9.61
CA GLY A 132 8.73 6.69 10.21
C GLY A 132 7.44 6.16 9.59
N ARG A 133 6.98 6.73 8.47
CA ARG A 133 5.78 6.33 7.72
C ARG A 133 6.11 6.16 6.26
N SER A 134 5.44 5.25 5.56
CA SER A 134 5.69 4.99 4.13
C SER A 134 4.86 5.88 3.19
N THR A 135 3.99 6.74 3.72
CA THR A 135 3.07 7.58 2.96
C THR A 135 3.05 9.03 3.45
N LEU A 136 2.68 9.94 2.54
CA LEU A 136 2.47 11.35 2.83
C LEU A 136 1.00 11.61 3.20
N PRO A 137 0.74 12.67 4.00
CA PRO A 137 -0.61 13.21 4.14
C PRO A 137 -1.20 13.60 2.77
N SER A 138 -2.54 13.54 2.66
CA SER A 138 -3.23 13.71 1.37
C SER A 138 -3.31 15.16 0.91
N CYS A 139 -3.25 16.12 1.84
CA CYS A 139 -3.22 17.56 1.55
C CYS A 139 -2.39 18.34 2.59
N ASP A 140 -2.12 19.62 2.32
CA ASP A 140 -1.29 20.47 3.20
C ASP A 140 -1.80 20.57 4.64
N GLN A 141 -3.12 20.54 4.83
CA GLN A 141 -3.74 20.71 6.15
C GLN A 141 -3.53 19.49 7.06
N ASP A 142 -3.21 18.34 6.47
CA ASP A 142 -3.04 17.08 7.19
C ASP A 142 -1.61 16.90 7.74
N PHE A 143 -0.70 17.85 7.47
CA PHE A 143 0.66 17.83 8.02
C PHE A 143 0.65 18.30 9.48
N THR A 144 0.75 17.35 10.41
CA THR A 144 0.85 17.64 11.85
C THR A 144 2.26 17.97 12.31
N SER A 145 3.25 17.48 11.56
CA SER A 145 4.68 17.74 11.74
C SER A 145 5.26 18.02 10.37
N HIS A 146 6.28 18.85 10.29
CA HIS A 146 6.89 19.23 9.02
C HIS A 146 8.25 18.54 8.83
N PHE A 147 8.56 18.21 7.58
CA PHE A 147 9.88 17.71 7.22
C PHE A 147 10.88 18.88 7.28
N CYS A 148 12.05 18.67 7.87
CA CYS A 148 13.06 19.72 8.05
C CYS A 148 14.39 19.30 7.43
N ILE A 149 15.01 20.20 6.67
CA ILE A 149 16.37 20.04 6.16
C ILE A 149 17.27 21.08 6.86
N ASN A 150 18.11 20.60 7.77
CA ASN A 150 19.01 21.44 8.55
C ASN A 150 20.45 21.33 8.04
N PRO A 151 21.25 22.41 8.11
CA PRO A 151 22.69 22.31 7.92
C PRO A 151 23.32 21.43 9.00
N TYR A 152 24.33 20.67 8.57
CA TYR A 152 25.19 19.95 9.48
C TYR A 152 26.31 20.89 9.94
N TYR A 153 26.32 21.24 11.24
CA TYR A 153 27.40 22.00 11.84
C TYR A 153 28.34 21.04 12.56
N ALA A 154 29.52 20.80 12.00
CA ALA A 154 30.56 19.95 12.58
C ALA A 154 31.20 20.51 13.88
N SER A 155 30.57 21.49 14.54
CA SER A 155 31.15 22.26 15.66
C SER A 155 30.47 21.95 17.00
N SER A 156 30.56 20.69 17.42
CA SER A 156 30.50 20.27 18.82
C SER A 156 30.79 18.77 18.83
N ASN A 157 31.71 18.30 19.68
CA ASN A 157 32.05 16.87 19.86
C ASN A 157 30.88 16.02 20.42
N GLU A 158 29.64 16.51 20.30
CA GLU A 158 28.40 15.91 20.79
C GLU A 158 27.43 15.82 19.62
N VAL A 159 27.70 14.86 18.73
CA VAL A 159 26.83 14.50 17.60
C VAL A 159 25.40 14.17 18.05
N ASP A 160 25.24 13.66 19.28
CA ASP A 160 23.94 13.26 19.84
C ASP A 160 23.01 14.45 20.15
N LYS A 161 23.55 15.68 20.30
CA LYS A 161 22.73 16.88 20.55
C LYS A 161 22.06 17.45 19.29
N GLN A 162 22.39 16.91 18.11
CA GLN A 162 21.90 17.39 16.82
C GLN A 162 20.85 16.45 16.19
N LEU A 163 20.56 15.31 16.81
CA LEU A 163 19.48 14.42 16.41
C LEU A 163 18.18 14.83 17.11
N PRO A 164 17.02 14.76 16.42
CA PRO A 164 15.71 15.06 17.00
C PRO A 164 15.28 14.05 18.08
#